data_AF-A0A1B3JH92-F1
#
_entry.id   AF-A0A1B3JH92-F1
#
_cell.length_a   1.000
_cell.length_b   1.000
_cell.length_c   1.000
_cell.angle_alpha   90.00
_cell.angle_beta   90.00
_cell.angle_gamma   90.00
#
_symmetry.space_group_name_H-M   'P 1'
#
loop_
_entity.id
_entity.type
_entity.pdbx_description
1 polymer ?
#
loop_
_entity_poly.entity_id
_entity_poly.type
_entity_poly.pdbx_seq_one_letter_code
_entity_poly.pdbx_strand_id
1 'polypeptide(L)' 'MVAIQTALLEIEHTEIPTFDEKTGKLVVVMQSHDQHILLDNMESVNHIDGVINVSLIYHEQDERKK' A
#
# COMPACT_ATOMS: atom_id res chain seq x y z
N MET A 1 15.49 -4.22 -2.72
CA MET A 1 14.16 -4.84 -2.92
C MET A 1 13.61 -5.45 -1.63
N VAL A 2 14.36 -6.26 -0.86
CA VAL A 2 13.91 -6.78 0.45
C VAL A 2 13.50 -5.67 1.42
N ALA A 3 14.28 -4.59 1.51
CA ALA A 3 14.00 -3.47 2.43
C ALA A 3 12.64 -2.79 2.18
N ILE A 4 12.20 -2.68 0.92
CA ILE A 4 10.90 -2.07 0.57
C ILE A 4 9.77 -2.99 1.02
N GLN A 5 9.88 -4.29 0.76
CA GLN A 5 8.88 -5.27 1.18
C GLN A 5 8.78 -5.34 2.72
N THR A 6 9.92 -5.30 3.42
CA THR A 6 9.93 -5.25 4.88
C THR A 6 9.23 -4.00 5.41
N ALA A 7 9.56 -2.82 4.90
CA ALA A 7 8.93 -1.57 5.32
C ALA A 7 7.41 -1.57 5.05
N LEU A 8 6.97 -2.13 3.92
CA LEU A 8 5.54 -2.28 3.61
C LEU A 8 4.84 -3.25 4.57
N LEU A 9 5.47 -4.38 4.92
CA LEU A 9 4.90 -5.39 5.82
C LEU A 9 4.93 -4.97 7.30
N GLU A 10 5.67 -3.92 7.67
CA GLU A 10 5.62 -3.32 9.01
C GLU A 10 4.35 -2.48 9.22
N ILE A 11 3.68 -2.05 8.14
CA ILE A 11 2.41 -1.34 8.22
C ILE A 11 1.31 -2.35 8.55
N GLU A 12 0.56 -2.10 9.63
CA GLU A 12 -0.53 -2.99 10.04
C GLU A 12 -1.52 -3.24 8.91
N HIS A 13 -2.01 -4.48 8.82
CA HIS A 13 -2.97 -4.92 7.79
C HIS A 13 -2.51 -4.67 6.34
N THR A 14 -1.20 -4.77 6.10
CA THR A 14 -0.61 -4.68 4.76
C THR A 14 -0.15 -6.04 4.25
N GLU A 15 -0.49 -6.33 3.01
CA GLU A 15 -0.12 -7.57 2.31
C GLU A 15 0.46 -7.26 0.94
N ILE A 16 1.40 -8.10 0.47
CA ILE A 16 2.02 -7.98 -0.84
C ILE A 16 1.65 -9.23 -1.67
N PRO A 17 0.49 -9.25 -2.34
CA PRO A 17 0.03 -10.42 -3.09
C PRO A 17 0.86 -10.73 -4.34
N THR A 18 1.53 -9.74 -4.92
CA THR A 18 2.31 -9.94 -6.15
C THR A 18 3.53 -9.06 -6.18
N PHE A 19 4.63 -9.65 -6.62
CA PHE A 19 5.88 -8.97 -6.87
C PHE A 19 6.49 -9.49 -8.17
N ASP A 20 6.79 -8.57 -9.08
CA ASP A 20 7.46 -8.86 -10.35
C ASP A 20 8.87 -8.27 -10.32
N GLU A 21 9.86 -9.13 -10.09
CA GLU A 21 11.28 -8.77 -10.08
C GLU A 21 11.79 -8.24 -11.41
N LYS A 22 11.21 -8.68 -12.54
CA LYS A 22 11.68 -8.27 -13.87
C LYS A 22 11.29 -6.84 -14.17
N THR A 23 10.12 -6.41 -13.70
CA THR A 23 9.62 -5.05 -13.91
C THR A 23 9.78 -4.14 -12.68
N GLY A 24 10.17 -4.71 -11.53
CA GLY A 24 10.28 -3.98 -10.26
C GLY A 24 8.94 -3.57 -9.67
N LYS A 25 7.84 -4.21 -10.10
CA LYS A 25 6.47 -3.85 -9.68
C LYS A 25 6.05 -4.64 -8.45
N LEU A 26 5.46 -3.93 -7.49
CA LEU A 26 4.83 -4.51 -6.31
C LEU A 26 3.34 -4.19 -6.35
N VAL A 27 2.52 -5.19 -6.09
CA VAL A 27 1.10 -5.00 -5.76
C VAL A 27 0.99 -5.11 -4.26
N VAL A 28 0.43 -4.08 -3.62
CA VAL A 28 0.28 -3.98 -2.18
C VAL A 28 -1.18 -3.72 -1.86
N VAL A 29 -1.72 -4.46 -0.90
CA VAL A 29 -3.09 -4.30 -0.40
C VAL A 29 -2.97 -3.85 1.05
N MET A 30 -3.58 -2.70 1.36
CA MET A 30 -3.62 -2.13 2.70
C MET A 30 -5.07 -2.01 3.14
N GLN A 31 -5.32 -2.31 4.41
CA GLN A 31 -6.64 -2.19 5.02
C GLN A 31 -6.54 -1.41 6.32
N SER A 32 -7.59 -0.69 6.67
CA SER A 32 -7.69 0.01 7.95
C SER A 32 -9.16 0.21 8.29
N HIS A 33 -9.44 0.31 9.60
CA HIS A 33 -10.75 0.72 10.10
C HIS A 33 -10.96 2.24 10.04
N ASP A 34 -9.89 3.00 9.80
CA ASP A 34 -9.92 4.45 9.64
C ASP A 34 -9.33 4.84 8.28
N GLN A 35 -10.14 5.54 7.49
CA GLN A 35 -9.78 6.02 6.16
C GLN A 35 -8.61 7.01 6.19
N HIS A 36 -8.51 7.87 7.21
CA HIS A 36 -7.39 8.79 7.35
C HIS A 36 -6.08 8.03 7.58
N ILE A 37 -6.10 7.04 8.46
CA ILE A 37 -4.92 6.17 8.70
C ILE A 37 -4.54 5.43 7.41
N LEU A 38 -5.52 4.95 6.64
CA LEU A 38 -5.25 4.27 5.37
C LEU A 38 -4.57 5.20 4.36
N LEU A 39 -5.08 6.42 4.21
CA LEU A 39 -4.54 7.45 3.32
C LEU A 39 -3.12 7.85 3.75
N ASP A 40 -2.90 8.08 5.05
CA ASP A 40 -1.58 8.44 5.58
C ASP A 40 -0.57 7.31 5.35
N ASN A 41 -0.96 6.05 5.60
CA ASN A 41 -0.14 4.88 5.34
C ASN A 41 0.18 4.76 3.84
N MET A 42 -0.80 4.98 2.97
CA MET A 42 -0.63 4.98 1.52
C MET A 42 0.33 6.08 1.03
N GLU A 43 0.24 7.30 1.58
CA GLU A 43 1.18 8.38 1.27
C GLU A 43 2.58 8.09 1.81
N SER A 44 2.70 7.43 2.97
CA SER A 44 4.00 7.06 3.53
C SER A 44 4.82 6.16 2.60
N VAL A 45 4.17 5.34 1.78
CA VAL A 45 4.83 4.46 0.79
C VAL A 45 5.65 5.25 -0.23
N ASN A 46 5.18 6.44 -0.65
CA ASN A 46 5.92 7.31 -1.56
C ASN A 46 7.26 7.79 -0.97
N HIS A 47 7.39 7.76 0.35
CA HIS A 47 8.58 8.23 1.05
C HIS A 47 9.58 7.10 1.37
N ILE A 48 9.26 5.84 1.01
CA ILE A 48 10.18 4.71 1.19
C ILE A 48 11.31 4.81 0.15
N ASP A 49 12.55 4.79 0.62
CA ASP A 49 13.73 4.83 -0.24
C ASP A 49 13.74 3.66 -1.22
N GLY A 50 13.86 3.99 -2.52
CA GLY A 50 13.79 3.03 -3.62
C GLY A 50 12.41 2.84 -4.24
N VAL A 51 11.35 3.46 -3.72
CA VAL A 51 10.05 3.55 -4.40
C VAL A 51 10.12 4.61 -5.50
N ILE A 52 9.86 4.20 -6.73
CA ILE A 52 9.96 5.08 -7.91
C ILE A 52 8.61 5.75 -8.21
N ASN A 53 7.52 5.00 -8.04
CA ASN A 53 6.17 5.49 -8.27
C ASN A 53 5.15 4.64 -7.50
N VAL A 54 4.13 5.28 -6.94
CA VAL A 54 3.00 4.61 -6.32
C VAL A 54 1.73 4.97 -7.09
N SER A 55 1.01 3.94 -7.53
CA SER A 55 -0.32 4.09 -8.10
C SER A 55 -1.35 3.65 -7.06
N LEU A 56 -2.10 4.61 -6.54
CA LEU A 56 -3.08 4.40 -5.49
C LEU A 56 -4.42 4.02 -6.11
N ILE A 57 -4.91 2.82 -5.77
CA ILE A 57 -6.23 2.35 -6.15
C ILE A 57 -7.02 2.20 -4.86
N TYR A 58 -7.82 3.22 -4.53
CA TYR A 58 -8.73 3.18 -3.40
C TYR A 58 -10.11 2.69 -3.87
N HIS A 59 -10.64 1.68 -3.18
CA HIS A 59 -12.01 1.21 -3.38
C HIS A 59 -12.79 1.46 -2.09
N GLU A 60 -13.57 2.54 -2.06
CA GLU A 60 -14.47 2.86 -0.95
C GLU A 60 -15.62 1.83 -0.92
N GLN A 61 -15.54 0.84 -0.03
CA GLN A 61 -16.70 0.00 0.31
C GLN A 61 -17.39 0.56 1.54
N ASP A 62 -18.01 1.72 1.38
CA ASP A 62 -19.15 2.07 2.20
C ASP A 62 -20.06 3.00 1.40
N GLU A 63 -20.80 2.41 0.45
CA GLU A 63 -22.05 3.03 0.03
C GLU A 63 -23.00 3.01 1.24
N ARG A 64 -22.83 3.95 2.17
CA ARG A 64 -23.94 4.44 3.00
C ARG A 64 -24.93 5.11 2.06
N LYS A 65 -25.73 4.32 1.36
CA LYS A 65 -27.00 4.76 0.80
C LYS A 65 -28.12 3.98 1.47
N LYS A 66 -28.61 4.64 2.52
CA LYS A 66 -29.95 4.62 3.13
C LYS A 66 -30.92 3.52 2.70
#